data_AF-A0A376LAL1-F1
#
_entry.id   AF-A0A376LAL1-F1
#
_cell.length_a   1.000
_cell.length_b   1.000
_cell.length_c   1.000
_cell.angle_alpha   90.00
_cell.angle_beta   90.00
_cell.angle_gamma   90.00
#
_symmetry.space_group_name_H-M   'P 1'
#
loop_
_entity.id
_entity.type
_entity.pdbx_description
1 polymer ?
#
loop_
_entity_poly.entity_id
_entity_poly.type
_entity_poly.pdbx_seq_one_letter_code
_entity_poly.pdbx_strand_id
1 'polypeptide(L)' 'MKEIHNNDLKQQLMSESAFKDCFSTDVSADTRLFHFLARDYIVQEGQQPSWLFYLTRGRGQALRHAS' A
#
# COMPACT_ATOMS: atom_id res chain seq x y z
N MET A 1 -1.27 -5.13 10.42
CA MET A 1 -0.25 -4.45 9.59
C MET A 1 1.15 -4.72 10.11
N LYS A 2 2.06 -5.22 9.27
CA LYS A 2 3.49 -5.45 9.59
C LYS A 2 4.39 -4.86 8.51
N GLU A 3 5.36 -4.05 8.89
CA GLU A 3 6.39 -3.54 7.96
C GLU A 3 7.34 -4.68 7.55
N ILE A 4 7.63 -4.76 6.26
CA ILE A 4 8.60 -5.69 5.67
C ILE A 4 9.85 -4.92 5.29
N HIS A 5 10.97 -5.25 5.94
CA HIS A 5 12.28 -4.70 5.63
C HIS A 5 13.02 -5.59 4.63
N ASN A 6 12.57 -5.57 3.37
CA ASN A 6 13.23 -6.26 2.27
C ASN A 6 13.25 -5.34 1.05
N ASN A 7 14.38 -4.67 0.83
CA ASN A 7 14.50 -3.67 -0.23
C ASN A 7 14.44 -4.30 -1.62
N ASP A 8 15.03 -5.48 -1.82
CA ASP A 8 15.02 -6.17 -3.11
C ASP A 8 13.60 -6.51 -3.54
N LEU A 9 12.80 -7.08 -2.62
CA LEU A 9 11.39 -7.36 -2.86
C LEU A 9 10.59 -6.07 -3.12
N LYS A 10 10.85 -5.00 -2.36
CA LYS A 10 10.21 -3.70 -2.57
C LYS A 10 10.48 -3.17 -3.98
N GLN A 11 11.74 -3.16 -4.40
CA GLN A 11 12.15 -2.70 -5.72
C GLN A 11 11.55 -3.57 -6.84
N GLN A 12 11.55 -4.89 -6.65
CA GLN A 12 10.91 -5.82 -7.58
C GLN A 12 9.43 -5.50 -7.77
N LEU A 13 8.65 -5.42 -6.68
CA LEU A 13 7.21 -5.12 -6.74
C LEU A 13 6.93 -3.76 -7.38
N MET A 14 7.77 -2.76 -7.14
CA MET A 14 7.65 -1.44 -7.76
C MET A 14 7.97 -1.46 -9.25
N SER A 15 8.90 -2.32 -9.70
CA SER A 15 9.26 -2.47 -11.11
C SER A 15 8.28 -3.34 -11.92
N GLU A 16 7.63 -4.30 -11.26
CA GLU A 16 6.67 -5.24 -11.88
C GLU A 16 5.23 -4.69 -11.93
N SER A 17 5.02 -3.46 -11.47
CA SER A 17 3.70 -2.81 -11.41
C SER A 17 3.75 -1.40 -11.98
N ALA A 18 2.58 -0.78 -12.19
CA ALA A 18 2.47 0.62 -12.60
C ALA A 18 2.73 1.61 -11.46
N PHE A 19 3.41 1.18 -10.38
CA PHE A 19 3.64 2.01 -9.19
C PHE A 19 4.34 3.31 -9.54
N LYS A 20 5.43 3.25 -10.30
CA LYS A 20 6.26 4.42 -10.62
C LYS A 20 5.51 5.44 -11.49
N ASP A 21 4.57 4.97 -12.32
CA ASP A 21 3.77 5.82 -13.20
C ASP A 21 2.70 6.62 -12.44
N CYS A 22 2.42 6.27 -11.19
CA CYS A 22 1.45 6.96 -10.35
C CYS A 22 1.99 8.27 -9.75
N PHE A 23 3.29 8.56 -9.89
CA PHE A 23 3.95 9.70 -9.24
C PHE A 23 4.74 10.54 -10.25
N SER A 24 4.71 11.86 -10.07
CA SER A 24 5.48 12.80 -10.90
C SER A 24 6.95 12.92 -10.49
N THR A 25 7.34 12.31 -9.38
CA THR A 25 8.69 12.34 -8.80
C THR A 25 9.08 10.95 -8.30
N ASP A 26 10.37 10.66 -8.20
CA ASP A 26 10.83 9.40 -7.61
C ASP A 26 10.57 9.39 -6.09
N VAL A 27 9.69 8.50 -5.66
CA VAL A 27 9.32 8.27 -4.25
C VAL A 27 9.87 6.97 -3.69
N SER A 28 10.75 6.28 -4.43
CA SER A 28 11.19 4.92 -4.11
C SER A 28 11.95 4.82 -2.79
N ALA A 29 12.70 5.87 -2.42
CA ALA A 29 13.44 5.94 -1.17
C ALA A 29 12.49 6.04 0.05
N ASP A 30 11.43 6.84 -0.06
CA ASP A 30 10.47 7.09 1.02
C ASP A 30 9.35 6.05 1.09
N THR A 31 9.26 5.16 0.10
CA THR A 31 8.27 4.09 0.04
C THR A 31 8.61 2.97 1.01
N ARG A 32 7.62 2.53 1.79
CA ARG A 32 7.70 1.41 2.73
C ARG A 32 6.81 0.25 2.27
N LEU A 33 7.23 -0.98 2.57
CA LEU A 33 6.48 -2.19 2.22
C LEU A 33 5.76 -2.73 3.45
N PHE A 34 4.45 -2.95 3.34
CA PHE A 34 3.63 -3.48 4.43
C PHE A 34 2.86 -4.72 4.01
N HIS A 35 2.66 -5.61 4.96
CA HIS A 35 1.75 -6.76 4.86
C HIS A 35 0.55 -6.58 5.79
N PHE A 36 -0.63 -6.82 5.23
CA PHE A 36 -1.91 -6.82 5.92
C PHE A 36 -2.48 -8.23 5.88
N LEU A 37 -3.06 -8.68 7.00
CA LEU A 37 -3.74 -9.97 7.05
C LEU A 37 -5.11 -9.85 6.36
N ALA A 38 -5.67 -10.99 5.98
CA ALA A 38 -7.03 -11.01 5.44
C ALA A 38 -8.01 -10.44 6.48
N ARG A 39 -8.91 -9.56 6.03
CA ARG A 39 -9.91 -8.84 6.84
C ARG A 39 -9.33 -7.73 7.75
N ASP A 40 -8.03 -7.43 7.69
CA ASP A 40 -7.50 -6.21 8.28
C ASP A 40 -8.01 -4.98 7.51
N TYR A 41 -8.20 -3.87 8.22
CA TYR A 41 -8.45 -2.57 7.59
C TYR A 41 -7.14 -1.92 7.15
N ILE A 42 -7.08 -1.52 5.88
CA ILE A 42 -5.97 -0.71 5.34
C ILE A 42 -6.22 0.79 5.60
N VAL A 43 -7.47 1.23 5.40
CA VAL A 43 -7.97 2.58 5.71
C VAL A 43 -9.29 2.42 6.45
N GLN A 44 -9.50 3.22 7.50
CA GLN A 44 -10.73 3.22 8.30
C GLN A 44 -11.47 4.54 8.14
N GLU A 45 -12.80 4.47 8.02
CA GLU A 45 -13.65 5.65 7.95
C GLU A 45 -13.54 6.48 9.24
N GLY A 46 -13.53 7.80 9.12
CA GLY A 46 -13.35 8.72 10.25
C GLY A 46 -11.92 8.82 10.79
N GLN A 47 -10.96 8.07 10.23
CA GLN A 47 -9.54 8.17 10.57
C GLN A 47 -8.75 8.76 9.40
N GLN A 48 -8.00 9.83 9.65
CA GLN A 48 -7.11 10.40 8.63
C GLN A 48 -5.95 9.42 8.39
N PRO A 49 -5.76 8.91 7.15
CA PRO A 49 -4.64 8.03 6.87
C PRO A 49 -3.33 8.82 6.92
N SER A 50 -2.33 8.28 7.61
CA SER A 50 -0.98 8.86 7.65
C SER A 50 -0.15 8.56 6.40
N TRP A 51 -0.63 7.64 5.54
CA TRP A 51 0.09 7.14 4.37
C TRP A 51 -0.86 6.99 3.17
N LEU A 52 -0.33 7.20 1.97
CA LEU A 52 -0.94 6.75 0.73
C LEU A 52 -0.53 5.29 0.49
N PHE A 53 -1.48 4.45 0.11
CA PHE A 53 -1.24 3.02 -0.14
C PHE A 53 -1.36 2.69 -1.62
N TYR A 54 -0.45 1.84 -2.11
CA TYR A 54 -0.52 1.20 -3.42
C TYR A 54 -0.59 -0.32 -3.22
N LEU A 55 -1.60 -0.97 -3.79
CA LEU A 55 -1.79 -2.41 -3.66
C LEU A 55 -0.98 -3.16 -4.73
N THR A 56 0.14 -3.76 -4.35
CA THR A 56 1.00 -4.52 -5.27
C THR A 56 0.57 -5.98 -5.43
N ARG A 57 -0.03 -6.61 -4.41
CA ARG A 57 -0.52 -7.99 -4.43
C ARG A 57 -1.76 -8.18 -3.55
N GLY A 58 -2.62 -9.10 -3.96
CA GLY A 58 -3.86 -9.43 -3.24
C GLY A 58 -5.06 -8.62 -3.74
N ARG A 59 -6.13 -8.59 -2.95
CA ARG A 59 -7.35 -7.84 -3.25
C ARG A 59 -7.85 -7.18 -1.97
N GLY A 60 -8.30 -5.93 -2.09
CA GLY A 60 -9.04 -5.23 -1.05
C GLY A 60 -10.48 -4.99 -1.49
N GLN A 61 -11.37 -4.77 -0.53
CA GLN A 61 -12.73 -4.32 -0.80
C GLN A 61 -12.96 -3.01 -0.05
N ALA A 62 -13.43 -1.99 -0.78
CA ALA A 62 -13.96 -0.79 -0.14
C ALA A 62 -15.33 -1.14 0.45
N LEU A 63 -15.47 -1.02 1.76
CA LEU A 63 -16.74 -1.17 2.45
C LEU A 63 -17.20 0.22 2.88
N ARG A 64 -18.46 0.54 2.61
CA ARG A 64 -19.13 1.71 3.18
C ARG A 64 -20.02 1.21 4.31
N HIS A 65 -20.02 1.87 5.45
CA HIS A 65 -21.06 1.61 6.43
C HIS A 65 -22.40 2.04 5.83
N ALA A 66 -23.36 1.13 5.78
CA ALA A 66 -24.74 1.50 5.50
C ALA A 66 -25.24 2.31 6.70
N SER A 67 -25.54 3.58 6.45
CA SER A 67 -26.19 4.51 7.37
C SER A 67 -27.64 4.11 7.65
#